data_AF-A0A1F4ZUU5-F1
#
_entry.id   AF-A0A1F4ZUU5-F1
#
_cell.length_a   1.000
_cell.length_b   1.000
_cell.length_c   1.000
_cell.angle_alpha   90.00
_cell.angle_beta   90.00
_cell.angle_gamma   90.00
#
_symmetry.space_group_name_H-M   'P 1'
#
loop_
_entity.id
_entity.type
_entity.pdbx_description
1 polymer ?
#
loop_
_entity_poly.entity_id
_entity_poly.type
_entity_poly.pdbx_seq_one_letter_code
_entity_poly.pdbx_strand_id
1 'polypeptide(L)'
;MPFFALITMYAVWKVWRWGYWRWLLVAALAFAFVLNSHYLGLLLLPPILIFVLLRFRQERNWRYLLFSLFLFLLLMSPLLFFDLRHGWTNYIAMKTFFTDRQTTVNVKFYKSLPYIWPIWKDINTSLLAAGQKLPGTVISIFTPLALLYLILKLRLRLLNPDLLFVSVWTVSGLVGLGLYKQHIYIHYYGFLFPVPFFLLGYALYFFPVNKILKNFLAIFSFLMLLVPSLLHHPFTIGPNDQLHRSSLVADTIIREVGGRPFNLALISRYNYDASYRYLLSLKSAPYYTVHEKLTDQLFVICESAAEPEGCQPIGHPLWEIASFGWAKIDSQWDFSWGVKLYRLVNNPSGQ
;
A
#
# COMPACT_ATOMS: atom_id res chain seq x y z
N MET A 1 -7.50 5.04 1.97
CA MET A 1 -7.36 4.24 3.22
C MET A 1 -7.23 5.09 4.50
N PRO A 2 -6.28 6.05 4.66
CA PRO A 2 -6.09 6.76 5.94
C PRO A 2 -7.31 7.46 6.52
N PHE A 3 -8.03 8.19 5.66
CA PHE A 3 -9.27 8.88 6.02
C PHE A 3 -10.33 7.93 6.60
N PHE A 4 -10.59 6.82 5.91
CA PHE A 4 -11.57 5.83 6.37
C PHE A 4 -11.10 5.06 7.62
N ALA A 5 -9.80 4.82 7.78
CA ALA A 5 -9.26 4.24 9.01
C ALA A 5 -9.47 5.17 10.21
N LEU A 6 -9.23 6.47 10.04
CA LEU A 6 -9.52 7.47 11.07
C LEU A 6 -11.01 7.53 11.42
N ILE A 7 -11.91 7.57 10.42
CA ILE A 7 -13.35 7.58 10.66
C ILE A 7 -13.80 6.31 11.39
N THR A 8 -13.29 5.15 10.98
CA THR A 8 -13.57 3.87 11.63
C THR A 8 -13.23 3.93 13.11
N MET A 9 -11.99 4.35 13.43
CA MET A 9 -11.52 4.38 14.82
C MET A 9 -12.17 5.50 15.63
N TYR A 10 -12.45 6.65 15.04
CA TYR A 10 -13.21 7.73 15.67
C TYR A 10 -14.63 7.27 16.03
N ALA A 11 -15.31 6.59 15.11
CA ALA A 11 -16.66 6.07 15.33
C ALA A 11 -16.68 4.97 16.42
N VAL A 12 -15.69 4.09 16.44
CA VAL A 12 -15.52 3.10 17.53
C VAL A 12 -15.28 3.81 18.86
N TRP A 13 -14.46 4.84 18.88
CA TRP A 13 -14.20 5.64 20.08
C TRP A 13 -15.47 6.34 20.58
N LYS A 14 -16.31 6.89 19.68
CA LYS A 14 -17.65 7.45 20.02
C LYS A 14 -18.54 6.41 20.71
N VAL A 15 -18.59 5.19 20.18
CA VAL A 15 -19.37 4.09 20.77
C VAL A 15 -18.79 3.74 22.15
N TRP A 16 -17.48 3.57 22.24
CA TRP A 16 -16.83 3.12 23.45
C TRP A 16 -16.91 4.13 24.60
N ARG A 17 -16.62 5.41 24.35
CA ARG A 17 -16.59 6.45 25.39
C ARG A 17 -17.97 6.93 25.80
N TRP A 18 -18.89 7.03 24.84
CA TRP A 18 -20.15 7.75 25.04
C TRP A 18 -21.39 6.90 24.81
N GLY A 19 -21.25 5.63 24.43
CA GLY A 19 -22.40 4.76 24.15
C GLY A 19 -23.20 5.18 22.93
N TYR A 20 -22.64 5.99 22.03
CA TYR A 20 -23.35 6.45 20.85
C TYR A 20 -23.39 5.38 19.76
N TRP A 21 -24.18 4.33 19.99
CA TRP A 21 -24.27 3.13 19.15
C TRP A 21 -24.57 3.36 17.66
N ARG A 22 -25.22 4.47 17.30
CA ARG A 22 -25.42 4.88 15.89
C ARG A 22 -24.11 5.02 15.12
N TRP A 23 -23.02 5.40 15.80
CA TRP A 23 -21.70 5.51 15.18
C TRP A 23 -21.14 4.16 14.75
N LEU A 24 -21.63 3.04 15.29
CA LEU A 24 -21.23 1.72 14.81
C LEU A 24 -21.61 1.50 13.34
N LEU A 25 -22.67 2.16 12.83
CA LEU A 25 -23.03 2.12 11.41
C LEU A 25 -21.98 2.84 10.56
N VAL A 26 -21.50 4.00 11.03
CA VAL A 26 -20.41 4.76 10.40
C VAL A 26 -19.12 3.95 10.43
N ALA A 27 -18.81 3.29 11.55
CA ALA A 27 -17.66 2.41 11.66
C ALA A 27 -17.74 1.25 10.66
N ALA A 28 -18.90 0.61 10.52
CA ALA A 28 -19.11 -0.49 9.57
C ALA A 28 -18.90 -0.06 8.11
N LEU A 29 -19.51 1.08 7.70
CA LEU A 29 -19.34 1.66 6.37
C LEU A 29 -17.89 2.03 6.08
N ALA A 30 -17.24 2.78 6.99
CA ALA A 30 -15.86 3.20 6.82
C ALA A 30 -14.90 2.00 6.82
N PHE A 31 -15.12 1.00 7.67
CA PHE A 31 -14.30 -0.20 7.71
C PHE A 31 -14.43 -1.04 6.44
N ALA A 32 -15.63 -1.14 5.85
CA ALA A 32 -15.81 -1.76 4.54
C ALA A 32 -14.97 -1.05 3.47
N PHE A 33 -14.94 0.29 3.44
CA PHE A 33 -14.08 1.04 2.51
C PHE A 33 -12.59 0.84 2.79
N VAL A 34 -12.18 0.69 4.06
CA VAL A 34 -10.80 0.34 4.40
C VAL A 34 -10.43 -1.02 3.80
N LEU A 35 -11.27 -2.04 3.97
CA LEU A 35 -11.00 -3.38 3.43
C LEU A 35 -11.05 -3.46 1.91
N ASN A 36 -11.96 -2.74 1.27
CA ASN A 36 -11.99 -2.61 -0.19
C ASN A 36 -10.76 -1.85 -0.72
N SER A 37 -10.13 -0.99 0.08
CA SER A 37 -8.87 -0.33 -0.30
C SER A 37 -7.68 -1.28 -0.18
N HIS A 38 -7.60 -2.04 0.91
CA HIS A 38 -6.48 -2.95 1.17
C HIS A 38 -6.81 -3.97 2.28
N TYR A 39 -6.44 -5.24 2.09
CA TYR A 39 -6.73 -6.32 3.04
C TYR A 39 -6.01 -6.15 4.40
N LEU A 40 -4.83 -5.52 4.44
CA LEU A 40 -4.15 -5.17 5.71
C LEU A 40 -4.99 -4.25 6.62
N GLY A 41 -6.05 -3.64 6.09
CA GLY A 41 -7.09 -2.99 6.87
C GLY A 41 -7.70 -3.90 7.96
N LEU A 42 -7.67 -5.22 7.79
CA LEU A 42 -8.10 -6.20 8.79
C LEU A 42 -7.37 -6.06 10.14
N LEU A 43 -6.20 -5.44 10.17
CA LEU A 43 -5.46 -5.15 11.40
C LEU A 43 -6.16 -4.10 12.30
N LEU A 44 -7.20 -3.42 11.82
CA LEU A 44 -8.10 -2.62 12.65
C LEU A 44 -9.15 -3.47 13.38
N LEU A 45 -9.37 -4.73 12.98
CA LEU A 45 -10.39 -5.58 13.58
C LEU A 45 -10.14 -5.83 15.08
N PRO A 46 -8.90 -6.17 15.54
CA PRO A 46 -8.64 -6.35 16.97
C PRO A 46 -9.04 -5.14 17.84
N PRO A 47 -8.59 -3.89 17.57
CA PRO A 47 -9.01 -2.75 18.38
C PRO A 47 -10.51 -2.46 18.26
N ILE A 48 -11.12 -2.62 17.07
CA ILE A 48 -12.58 -2.49 16.90
C ILE A 48 -13.32 -3.44 17.86
N LEU A 49 -12.98 -4.73 17.81
CA LEU A 49 -13.64 -5.76 18.60
C LEU A 49 -13.43 -5.52 20.11
N ILE A 50 -12.21 -5.23 20.54
CA ILE A 50 -11.90 -4.97 21.96
C ILE A 50 -12.79 -3.86 22.50
N PHE A 51 -12.82 -2.69 21.86
CA PHE A 51 -13.53 -1.53 22.40
C PHE A 51 -15.04 -1.61 22.26
N VAL A 52 -15.55 -2.21 21.17
CA VAL A 52 -16.98 -2.48 21.03
C VAL A 52 -17.44 -3.49 22.08
N LEU A 53 -16.71 -4.59 22.30
CA LEU A 53 -17.05 -5.60 23.31
C LEU A 53 -16.98 -5.04 24.74
N LEU A 54 -15.98 -4.20 25.05
CA LEU A 54 -15.89 -3.53 26.34
C LEU A 54 -17.12 -2.66 26.61
N ARG A 55 -17.59 -1.89 25.63
CA ARG A 55 -18.83 -1.11 25.78
C ARG A 55 -20.06 -2.01 25.85
N PHE A 56 -20.11 -3.03 25.02
CA PHE A 56 -21.23 -3.97 24.96
C PHE A 56 -21.48 -4.70 26.28
N ARG A 57 -20.40 -4.98 27.04
CA ARG A 57 -20.49 -5.54 28.40
C ARG A 57 -21.14 -4.59 29.40
N GLN A 58 -20.99 -3.28 29.21
CA GLN A 58 -21.59 -2.26 30.08
C GLN A 58 -23.04 -1.96 29.68
N GLU A 59 -23.29 -1.85 28.37
CA GLU A 59 -24.60 -1.51 27.81
C GLU A 59 -24.82 -2.36 26.56
N ARG A 60 -25.80 -3.26 26.57
CA ARG A 60 -26.06 -4.13 25.41
C ARG A 60 -26.93 -3.41 24.40
N ASN A 61 -26.46 -3.30 23.16
CA ASN A 61 -27.27 -2.77 22.06
C ASN A 61 -27.17 -3.66 20.81
N TRP A 62 -27.92 -4.76 20.83
CA TRP A 62 -27.96 -5.73 19.73
C TRP A 62 -28.47 -5.13 18.42
N ARG A 63 -29.39 -4.16 18.48
CA ARG A 63 -29.99 -3.55 17.29
C ARG A 63 -28.92 -2.92 16.39
N TYR A 64 -28.09 -2.04 16.95
CA TYR A 64 -27.04 -1.39 16.17
C TYR A 64 -25.92 -2.36 15.79
N LEU A 65 -25.61 -3.36 16.63
CA LEU A 65 -24.62 -4.38 16.29
C LEU A 65 -25.06 -5.20 15.06
N LEU A 66 -26.31 -5.66 15.04
CA LEU A 66 -26.87 -6.42 13.91
C LEU A 66 -27.00 -5.54 12.66
N PHE A 67 -27.46 -4.30 12.78
CA PHE A 67 -27.54 -3.39 11.64
C PHE A 67 -26.17 -3.04 11.07
N SER A 68 -25.16 -2.83 11.93
CA SER A 68 -23.78 -2.63 11.50
C SER A 68 -23.21 -3.85 10.80
N LEU A 69 -23.46 -5.05 11.33
CA LEU A 69 -23.03 -6.29 10.70
C LEU A 69 -23.69 -6.48 9.34
N PHE A 70 -25.01 -6.30 9.25
CA PHE A 70 -25.75 -6.37 7.99
C PHE A 70 -25.22 -5.35 6.98
N LEU A 71 -25.03 -4.10 7.38
CA LEU A 71 -24.50 -3.04 6.50
C LEU A 71 -23.09 -3.38 6.02
N PHE A 72 -22.22 -3.85 6.90
CA PHE A 72 -20.87 -4.29 6.52
C PHE A 72 -20.92 -5.45 5.52
N LEU A 73 -21.73 -6.48 5.77
CA LEU A 73 -21.87 -7.62 4.87
C LEU A 73 -22.46 -7.22 3.52
N LEU A 74 -23.44 -6.31 3.51
CA LEU A 74 -24.02 -5.76 2.27
C LEU A 74 -22.94 -5.07 1.43
N LEU A 75 -22.09 -4.24 2.04
CA LEU A 75 -21.02 -3.53 1.35
C LEU A 75 -19.87 -4.45 0.91
N MET A 76 -19.65 -5.56 1.61
CA MET A 76 -18.68 -6.58 1.23
C MET A 76 -19.24 -7.59 0.21
N SER A 77 -20.55 -7.58 -0.06
CA SER A 77 -21.21 -8.53 -0.96
C SER A 77 -20.66 -8.56 -2.40
N PRO A 78 -20.18 -7.45 -3.02
CA PRO A 78 -19.59 -7.52 -4.35
C PRO A 78 -18.37 -8.47 -4.42
N LEU A 79 -17.54 -8.51 -3.37
CA LEU A 79 -16.40 -9.44 -3.29
C LEU A 79 -16.86 -10.89 -3.16
N LEU A 80 -17.95 -11.13 -2.42
CA LEU A 80 -18.55 -12.45 -2.33
C LEU A 80 -19.09 -12.91 -3.70
N PHE A 81 -19.82 -12.04 -4.41
CA PHE A 81 -20.34 -12.36 -5.75
C PHE A 81 -19.22 -12.56 -6.77
N PHE A 82 -18.14 -11.79 -6.68
CA PHE A 82 -16.95 -12.01 -7.49
C PHE A 82 -16.38 -13.41 -7.23
N ASP A 83 -16.18 -13.79 -5.97
CA ASP A 83 -15.64 -15.12 -5.63
C ASP A 83 -16.54 -16.25 -6.11
N LEU A 84 -17.86 -16.12 -5.94
CA LEU A 84 -18.82 -17.12 -6.44
C LEU A 84 -18.71 -17.35 -7.95
N ARG A 85 -18.37 -16.31 -8.73
CA ARG A 85 -18.23 -16.40 -10.19
C ARG A 85 -16.85 -16.83 -10.65
N HIS A 86 -15.82 -16.64 -9.83
CA HIS A 86 -14.42 -16.86 -10.19
C HIS A 86 -13.78 -17.97 -9.35
N GLY A 87 -14.56 -19.00 -9.01
CA GLY A 87 -14.04 -20.21 -8.35
C GLY A 87 -13.43 -19.97 -6.97
N TRP A 88 -13.96 -19.01 -6.20
CA TRP A 88 -13.51 -18.68 -4.85
C TRP A 88 -12.06 -18.21 -4.76
N THR A 89 -11.56 -17.52 -5.81
CA THR A 89 -10.16 -17.10 -5.89
C THR A 89 -9.71 -16.25 -4.70
N ASN A 90 -10.48 -15.25 -4.23
CA ASN A 90 -10.05 -14.45 -3.08
C ASN A 90 -10.11 -15.26 -1.78
N TYR A 91 -11.12 -16.10 -1.58
CA TYR A 91 -11.20 -17.01 -0.44
C TYR A 91 -10.01 -17.97 -0.41
N ILE A 92 -9.64 -18.58 -1.54
CA ILE A 92 -8.47 -19.45 -1.65
C ILE A 92 -7.20 -18.66 -1.32
N ALA A 93 -7.04 -17.47 -1.88
CA ALA A 93 -5.90 -16.60 -1.57
C ALA A 93 -5.83 -16.25 -0.08
N MET A 94 -6.96 -15.90 0.53
CA MET A 94 -7.05 -15.56 1.96
C MET A 94 -6.77 -16.78 2.85
N LYS A 95 -7.31 -17.95 2.48
CA LYS A 95 -7.02 -19.22 3.15
C LYS A 95 -5.52 -19.50 3.10
N THR A 96 -4.93 -19.50 1.91
CA THR A 96 -3.49 -19.68 1.71
C THR A 96 -2.68 -18.65 2.50
N PHE A 97 -3.11 -17.39 2.56
CA PHE A 97 -2.45 -16.33 3.32
C PHE A 97 -2.39 -16.59 4.84
N PHE A 98 -3.36 -17.30 5.41
CA PHE A 98 -3.36 -17.64 6.83
C PHE A 98 -2.88 -19.06 7.12
N THR A 99 -2.94 -19.98 6.15
CA THR A 99 -2.55 -21.38 6.33
C THR A 99 -1.13 -21.70 5.88
N ASP A 100 -0.65 -21.05 4.80
CA ASP A 100 0.71 -21.26 4.31
C ASP A 100 1.72 -20.46 5.14
N ARG A 101 2.21 -21.14 6.18
CA ARG A 101 3.17 -20.58 7.14
C ARG A 101 4.52 -20.27 6.53
N GLN A 102 4.87 -20.79 5.35
CA GLN A 102 6.21 -20.57 4.80
C GLN A 102 6.30 -19.18 4.19
N THR A 103 5.24 -18.68 3.55
CA THR A 103 5.34 -17.55 2.62
C THR A 103 4.65 -16.26 3.08
N THR A 104 3.64 -16.31 3.96
CA THR A 104 2.72 -15.15 4.14
C THR A 104 2.68 -14.56 5.54
N VAL A 105 2.15 -15.28 6.55
CA VAL A 105 1.97 -14.75 7.92
C VAL A 105 2.47 -15.71 8.99
N ASN A 106 3.06 -15.17 10.06
CA ASN A 106 3.37 -15.94 11.25
C ASN A 106 2.24 -15.91 12.29
N VAL A 107 1.80 -17.06 12.79
CA VAL A 107 0.78 -17.13 13.85
C VAL A 107 1.37 -16.82 15.23
N LYS A 108 2.69 -16.96 15.40
CA LYS A 108 3.34 -16.79 16.70
C LYS A 108 3.64 -15.31 16.98
N PHE A 109 2.79 -14.65 17.77
CA PHE A 109 2.90 -13.22 18.11
C PHE A 109 4.32 -12.77 18.51
N TYR A 110 5.05 -13.57 19.30
CA TYR A 110 6.41 -13.21 19.72
C TYR A 110 7.42 -13.05 18.56
N LYS A 111 7.12 -13.63 17.39
CA LYS A 111 7.96 -13.46 16.18
C LYS A 111 7.82 -12.07 15.55
N SER A 112 6.84 -11.26 15.97
CA SER A 112 6.77 -9.86 15.56
C SER A 112 7.81 -8.99 16.28
N LEU A 113 8.29 -9.39 17.46
CA LEU A 113 9.15 -8.58 18.33
C LEU A 113 10.38 -7.98 17.63
N PRO A 114 11.16 -8.74 16.84
CA PRO A 114 12.32 -8.19 16.14
C PRO A 114 11.96 -7.11 15.12
N TYR A 115 10.73 -7.13 14.60
CA TYR A 115 10.25 -6.22 13.56
C TYR A 115 9.52 -4.99 14.12
N ILE A 116 9.11 -5.00 15.39
CA ILE A 116 8.39 -3.86 15.99
C ILE A 116 9.18 -2.57 15.88
N TRP A 117 10.45 -2.56 16.26
CA TRP A 117 11.29 -1.36 16.21
C TRP A 117 11.55 -0.88 14.77
N PRO A 118 12.00 -1.75 13.84
CA PRO A 118 12.13 -1.37 12.43
C PRO A 118 10.85 -0.78 11.82
N ILE A 119 9.70 -1.41 12.04
CA ILE A 119 8.41 -0.95 11.51
C ILE A 119 8.01 0.38 12.15
N TRP A 120 8.14 0.51 13.47
CA TRP A 120 7.85 1.75 14.18
C TRP A 120 8.72 2.91 13.66
N LYS A 121 10.02 2.64 13.46
CA LYS A 121 10.93 3.62 12.89
C LYS A 121 10.53 4.02 11.47
N ASP A 122 10.18 3.05 10.64
CA ASP A 122 9.80 3.30 9.26
C ASP A 122 8.47 4.07 9.14
N ILE A 123 7.48 3.76 9.99
CA ILE A 123 6.23 4.51 10.09
C ILE A 123 6.49 5.99 10.41
N ASN A 124 7.28 6.29 11.44
CA ASN A 124 7.55 7.68 11.80
C ASN A 124 8.43 8.38 10.74
N THR A 125 9.39 7.66 10.17
CA THR A 125 10.26 8.21 9.12
C THR A 125 9.46 8.57 7.87
N SER A 126 8.63 7.64 7.40
CA SER A 126 7.84 7.81 6.19
C SER A 126 6.68 8.79 6.38
N LEU A 127 5.96 8.72 7.51
CA LEU A 127 4.71 9.46 7.69
C LEU A 127 4.88 10.81 8.40
N LEU A 128 5.76 10.91 9.39
CA LEU A 128 6.00 12.18 10.11
C LEU A 128 7.16 12.95 9.50
N ALA A 129 8.27 12.28 9.21
CA ALA A 129 9.49 12.94 8.76
C ALA A 129 9.63 13.07 7.23
N ALA A 130 8.57 12.82 6.46
CA ALA A 130 8.58 12.90 5.00
C ALA A 130 9.75 12.13 4.34
N GLY A 131 10.09 10.95 4.89
CA GLY A 131 11.19 10.10 4.43
C GLY A 131 12.57 10.45 5.00
N GLN A 132 12.71 11.51 5.79
CA GLN A 132 14.01 11.91 6.34
C GLN A 132 14.43 11.05 7.54
N LYS A 133 15.54 10.32 7.38
CA LYS A 133 16.01 9.31 8.34
C LYS A 133 16.33 9.87 9.73
N LEU A 134 17.02 11.01 9.82
CA LEU A 134 17.44 11.59 11.10
C LEU A 134 16.23 12.10 11.91
N PRO A 135 15.41 13.04 11.39
CA PRO A 135 14.13 13.42 11.99
C PRO A 135 13.26 12.22 12.40
N GLY A 136 13.09 11.25 11.49
CA GLY A 136 12.29 10.05 11.73
C GLY A 136 12.81 9.22 12.90
N THR A 137 14.14 9.04 13.00
CA THR A 137 14.77 8.31 14.10
C THR A 137 14.59 9.02 15.44
N VAL A 138 14.79 10.34 15.47
CA VAL A 138 14.63 11.14 16.70
C VAL A 138 13.21 11.04 17.23
N ILE A 139 12.21 11.21 16.36
CA ILE A 139 10.79 11.08 16.74
C ILE A 139 10.50 9.66 17.23
N SER A 140 10.99 8.64 16.52
CA SER A 140 10.78 7.23 16.87
C SER A 140 11.33 6.84 18.24
N ILE A 141 12.39 7.51 18.71
CA ILE A 141 12.94 7.35 20.06
C ILE A 141 12.14 8.18 21.07
N PHE A 142 11.90 9.46 20.76
CA PHE A 142 11.25 10.40 21.67
C PHE A 142 9.85 9.94 22.08
N THR A 143 9.01 9.56 21.12
CA THR A 143 7.60 9.23 21.39
C THR A 143 7.42 8.06 22.37
N PRO A 144 8.04 6.87 22.18
CA PRO A 144 7.91 5.78 23.15
C PRO A 144 8.56 6.10 24.50
N LEU A 145 9.67 6.85 24.55
CA LEU A 145 10.27 7.28 25.82
C LEU A 145 9.36 8.23 26.59
N ALA A 146 8.75 9.20 25.91
CA ALA A 146 7.77 10.10 26.52
C ALA A 146 6.56 9.32 27.05
N LEU A 147 6.03 8.37 26.28
CA LEU A 147 4.92 7.52 26.71
C LEU A 147 5.31 6.62 27.90
N LEU A 148 6.49 6.01 27.88
CA LEU A 148 6.99 5.20 28.99
C LEU A 148 7.12 6.03 30.26
N TYR A 149 7.69 7.23 30.17
CA TYR A 149 7.77 8.16 31.29
C TYR A 149 6.38 8.48 31.86
N LEU A 150 5.38 8.72 31.00
CA LEU A 150 4.01 9.00 31.44
C LEU A 150 3.38 7.80 32.15
N ILE A 151 3.58 6.59 31.62
CA ILE A 151 3.09 5.35 32.23
C ILE A 151 3.70 5.14 33.63
N LEU A 152 5.01 5.35 33.75
CA LEU A 152 5.74 5.19 35.01
C LEU A 152 5.33 6.24 36.05
N LYS A 153 5.17 7.50 35.62
CA LYS A 153 4.83 8.62 36.51
C LYS A 153 3.38 8.62 36.95
N LEU A 154 2.44 8.33 36.04
CA LEU A 154 1.00 8.42 36.33
C LEU A 154 0.46 7.22 37.11
N ARG A 155 1.24 6.14 37.28
CA ARG A 155 0.78 4.80 37.71
C ARG A 155 -0.31 4.26 36.76
N LEU A 156 -0.22 3.00 36.35
CA LEU A 156 -1.12 2.37 35.36
C LEU A 156 -2.63 2.56 35.59
N ARG A 157 -3.08 2.78 36.84
CA ARG A 157 -4.49 3.02 37.19
C ARG A 157 -5.05 4.38 36.73
N LEU A 158 -4.21 5.34 36.35
CA LEU A 158 -4.62 6.67 35.87
C LEU A 158 -4.34 6.87 34.37
N LEU A 159 -4.05 5.79 33.63
CA LEU A 159 -3.87 5.89 32.19
C LEU A 159 -5.12 6.48 31.54
N ASN A 160 -4.94 7.58 30.81
CA ASN A 160 -6.02 8.21 30.07
C ASN A 160 -6.64 7.14 29.14
N PRO A 161 -7.96 6.88 29.24
CA PRO A 161 -8.62 5.88 28.42
C PRO A 161 -8.40 6.11 26.92
N ASP A 162 -8.30 7.37 26.50
CA ASP A 162 -8.07 7.72 25.10
C ASP A 162 -6.64 7.36 24.65
N LEU A 163 -5.65 7.44 25.56
CA LEU A 163 -4.30 6.95 25.29
C LEU A 163 -4.28 5.42 25.18
N LEU A 164 -4.99 4.70 26.07
CA LEU A 164 -5.13 3.25 25.97
C LEU A 164 -5.74 2.84 24.62
N PHE A 165 -6.73 3.58 24.14
CA PHE A 165 -7.34 3.37 22.82
C PHE A 165 -6.33 3.45 21.68
N VAL A 166 -5.56 4.53 21.63
CA VAL A 166 -4.53 4.73 20.60
C VAL A 166 -3.40 3.69 20.75
N SER A 167 -2.99 3.35 21.98
CA SER A 167 -1.96 2.33 22.21
C SER A 167 -2.39 0.94 21.75
N VAL A 168 -3.63 0.51 22.01
CA VAL A 168 -4.14 -0.78 21.53
C VAL A 168 -4.22 -0.80 20.00
N TRP A 169 -4.63 0.30 19.36
CA TRP A 169 -4.57 0.43 17.90
C TRP A 169 -3.14 0.31 17.36
N THR A 170 -2.19 1.02 17.98
CA THR A 170 -0.76 0.99 17.63
C THR A 170 -0.20 -0.42 17.73
N VAL A 171 -0.37 -1.07 18.88
CA VAL A 171 0.17 -2.40 19.15
C VAL A 171 -0.44 -3.44 18.21
N SER A 172 -1.75 -3.37 17.97
CA SER A 172 -2.42 -4.30 17.03
C SER A 172 -1.84 -4.17 15.62
N GLY A 173 -1.60 -2.94 15.16
CA GLY A 173 -0.99 -2.71 13.85
C GLY A 173 0.48 -3.13 13.77
N LEU A 174 1.31 -2.79 14.76
CA LEU A 174 2.73 -3.16 14.78
C LEU A 174 2.93 -4.67 14.88
N VAL A 175 2.14 -5.34 15.73
CA VAL A 175 2.17 -6.81 15.83
C VAL A 175 1.69 -7.42 14.52
N GLY A 176 0.57 -6.96 13.96
CA GLY A 176 0.04 -7.46 12.69
C GLY A 176 1.03 -7.34 11.53
N LEU A 177 1.65 -6.17 11.39
CA LEU A 177 2.68 -5.93 10.38
C LEU A 177 3.96 -6.72 10.66
N GLY A 178 4.37 -6.86 11.92
CA GLY A 178 5.54 -7.67 12.28
C GLY A 178 5.36 -9.17 12.06
N LEU A 179 4.12 -9.65 11.89
CA LEU A 179 3.82 -11.03 11.52
C LEU A 179 3.73 -11.23 10.00
N TYR A 180 3.69 -10.14 9.22
CA TYR A 180 3.68 -10.15 7.76
C TYR A 180 5.09 -10.39 7.23
N LYS A 181 5.26 -11.43 6.40
CA LYS A 181 6.59 -11.87 5.93
C LYS A 181 7.08 -11.19 4.66
N GLN A 182 6.16 -10.62 3.90
CA GLN A 182 6.46 -9.98 2.62
C GLN A 182 6.95 -8.55 2.84
N HIS A 183 7.48 -7.94 1.79
CA HIS A 183 7.92 -6.55 1.85
C HIS A 183 6.76 -5.62 2.21
N ILE A 184 6.97 -4.73 3.18
CA ILE A 184 5.99 -3.74 3.60
C ILE A 184 6.25 -2.45 2.82
N TYR A 185 5.31 -2.08 1.97
CA TYR A 185 5.38 -0.80 1.26
C TYR A 185 4.78 0.32 2.11
N ILE A 186 5.24 1.56 1.89
CA ILE A 186 4.82 2.73 2.69
C ILE A 186 3.29 2.90 2.70
N HIS A 187 2.61 2.60 1.59
CA HIS A 187 1.15 2.70 1.49
C HIS A 187 0.40 1.68 2.38
N TYR A 188 1.05 0.60 2.83
CA TYR A 188 0.47 -0.38 3.76
C TYR A 188 0.27 0.19 5.16
N TYR A 189 0.98 1.26 5.52
CA TYR A 189 0.77 1.96 6.79
C TYR A 189 -0.50 2.81 6.83
N GLY A 190 -1.29 2.84 5.75
CA GLY A 190 -2.46 3.69 5.63
C GLY A 190 -3.45 3.57 6.79
N PHE A 191 -3.64 2.37 7.37
CA PHE A 191 -4.52 2.19 8.54
C PHE A 191 -3.92 2.65 9.87
N LEU A 192 -2.60 2.85 9.95
CA LEU A 192 -1.91 3.40 11.12
C LEU A 192 -1.63 4.89 10.97
N PHE A 193 -1.90 5.48 9.81
CA PHE A 193 -1.47 6.84 9.50
C PHE A 193 -1.78 7.88 10.60
N PRO A 194 -2.96 7.91 11.24
CA PRO A 194 -3.26 8.89 12.28
C PRO A 194 -2.52 8.65 13.61
N VAL A 195 -2.08 7.42 13.87
CA VAL A 195 -1.56 6.98 15.16
C VAL A 195 -0.27 7.72 15.56
N PRO A 196 0.76 7.82 14.71
CA PRO A 196 1.98 8.58 15.04
C PRO A 196 1.69 10.03 15.44
N PHE A 197 0.75 10.69 14.75
CA PHE A 197 0.36 12.07 15.07
C PHE A 197 -0.32 12.17 16.43
N PHE A 198 -1.24 11.25 16.75
CA PHE A 198 -1.87 11.22 18.07
C PHE A 198 -0.85 10.96 19.17
N LEU A 199 0.03 9.96 19.00
CA LEU A 199 1.04 9.63 20.01
C LEU A 199 2.04 10.78 20.22
N LEU A 200 2.46 11.46 19.14
CA LEU A 200 3.29 12.66 19.24
C LEU A 200 2.56 13.80 19.98
N GLY A 201 1.29 14.03 19.64
CA GLY A 201 0.45 15.03 20.34
C GLY A 201 0.29 14.72 21.83
N TYR A 202 0.03 13.45 22.19
CA TYR A 202 -0.01 12.99 23.58
C TYR A 202 1.33 13.21 24.28
N ALA A 203 2.43 12.83 23.65
CA ALA A 203 3.78 13.00 24.20
C ALA A 203 4.07 14.47 24.49
N LEU A 204 3.80 15.38 23.55
CA LEU A 204 4.02 16.82 23.71
C LEU A 204 3.09 17.45 24.76
N TYR A 205 1.81 17.09 24.77
CA TYR A 205 0.83 17.67 25.68
C TYR A 205 1.14 17.33 27.15
N PHE A 206 1.46 16.06 27.43
CA PHE A 206 1.72 15.58 28.78
C PHE A 206 3.20 15.72 29.20
N PHE A 207 4.09 16.19 28.32
CA PHE A 207 5.49 16.41 28.67
C PHE A 207 5.59 17.42 29.84
N PRO A 208 6.30 17.08 30.93
CA PRO A 208 6.28 17.83 32.19
C PRO A 208 7.23 19.04 32.16
N VAL A 209 7.02 19.94 31.20
CA VAL A 209 7.77 21.20 31.07
C VAL A 209 6.87 22.40 31.25
N ASN A 210 7.47 23.57 31.50
CA ASN A 210 6.74 24.81 31.61
C ASN A 210 5.99 25.16 30.30
N LYS A 211 4.96 26.00 30.39
CA LYS A 211 4.08 26.34 29.26
C LYS A 211 4.84 26.93 28.07
N ILE A 212 5.85 27.76 28.33
CA ILE A 212 6.66 28.41 27.29
C ILE A 212 7.44 27.37 26.49
N LEU A 213 8.17 26.49 27.18
CA LEU A 213 8.95 25.42 26.55
C LEU A 213 8.05 24.41 25.85
N LYS A 214 6.87 24.09 26.42
CA LYS A 214 5.88 23.22 25.77
C LYS A 214 5.39 23.80 24.45
N ASN A 215 5.02 25.08 24.44
CA ASN A 215 4.58 25.77 23.22
C ASN A 215 5.72 25.82 22.20
N PHE A 216 6.94 26.11 22.64
CA PHE A 216 8.11 26.09 21.77
C PHE A 216 8.34 24.69 21.15
N LEU A 217 8.31 23.62 21.95
CA LEU A 217 8.46 22.24 21.45
C LEU A 217 7.34 21.83 20.49
N ALA A 218 6.10 22.27 20.75
CA ALA A 218 4.97 22.01 19.88
C ALA A 218 5.10 22.74 18.53
N ILE A 219 5.46 24.03 18.55
CA ILE A 219 5.72 24.82 17.34
C ILE A 219 6.92 24.24 16.58
N PHE A 220 8.02 23.93 17.27
CA PHE A 220 9.19 23.32 16.67
C PHE A 220 8.87 21.98 16.01
N SER A 221 8.14 21.11 16.70
CA SER A 221 7.69 19.82 16.16
C SER A 221 6.77 20.02 14.95
N PHE A 222 5.83 20.98 15.01
CA PHE A 222 4.96 21.31 13.88
C PHE A 222 5.77 21.80 12.67
N LEU A 223 6.73 22.71 12.84
CA LEU A 223 7.60 23.20 11.78
C LEU A 223 8.48 22.09 11.21
N MET A 224 9.01 21.21 12.06
CA MET A 224 9.81 20.06 11.66
C MET A 224 9.02 19.07 10.79
N LEU A 225 7.70 18.96 10.96
CA LEU A 225 6.84 18.17 10.08
C LEU A 225 6.46 18.94 8.81
N LEU A 226 6.09 20.22 8.96
CA LEU A 226 5.57 21.06 7.89
C LEU A 226 6.63 21.36 6.83
N VAL A 227 7.82 21.81 7.23
CA VAL A 227 8.86 22.30 6.30
C VAL A 227 9.33 21.18 5.35
N PRO A 228 9.73 19.98 5.82
CA PRO A 228 10.06 18.88 4.92
C PRO A 228 8.92 18.49 3.99
N SER A 229 7.68 18.47 4.49
CA SER A 229 6.49 18.12 3.71
C SER A 229 6.21 19.12 2.59
N LEU A 230 6.47 20.41 2.82
CA LEU A 230 6.36 21.45 1.80
C LEU A 230 7.52 21.40 0.81
N LEU A 231 8.76 21.20 1.28
CA LEU A 231 9.95 21.17 0.43
C LEU A 231 9.99 19.94 -0.49
N HIS A 232 9.52 18.78 0.00
CA HIS A 232 9.54 17.51 -0.73
C HIS A 232 8.15 17.13 -1.24
N HIS A 233 7.25 18.10 -1.42
CA HIS A 233 5.91 17.83 -1.89
C HIS A 233 5.96 17.29 -3.34
N PRO A 234 5.24 16.21 -3.68
CA PRO A 234 5.13 15.68 -5.06
C PRO A 234 4.63 16.66 -6.14
N PHE A 235 4.23 17.88 -5.78
CA PHE A 235 3.73 18.89 -6.72
C PHE A 235 4.86 19.72 -7.32
N THR A 236 6.09 19.61 -6.78
CA THR A 236 7.28 20.24 -7.38
C THR A 236 7.85 19.39 -8.51
N ILE A 237 7.53 18.09 -8.54
CA ILE A 237 7.90 17.17 -9.60
C ILE A 237 6.71 17.12 -10.57
N GLY A 238 6.94 17.51 -11.84
CA GLY A 238 5.90 17.40 -12.86
C GLY A 238 5.38 15.96 -12.98
N PRO A 239 4.13 15.75 -13.44
CA PRO A 239 3.62 14.41 -13.68
C PRO A 239 4.55 13.67 -14.64
N ASN A 240 4.65 12.35 -14.48
CA ASN A 240 5.50 11.53 -15.35
C ASN A 240 4.88 11.24 -16.72
N ASP A 241 3.73 11.86 -17.04
CA ASP A 241 2.99 11.76 -18.31
C ASP A 241 2.87 10.34 -18.87
N GLN A 242 2.66 9.36 -17.99
CA GLN A 242 2.62 7.93 -18.35
C GLN A 242 1.68 7.64 -19.52
N LEU A 243 0.47 8.19 -19.52
CA LEU A 243 -0.49 7.97 -20.61
C LEU A 243 0.04 8.48 -21.96
N HIS A 244 0.58 9.70 -21.97
CA HIS A 244 1.12 10.30 -23.19
C HIS A 244 2.33 9.52 -23.70
N ARG A 245 3.27 9.16 -22.80
CA ARG A 245 4.46 8.37 -23.12
C ARG A 245 4.10 6.99 -23.67
N SER A 246 3.17 6.28 -23.03
CA SER A 246 2.68 4.99 -23.52
C SER A 246 1.96 5.11 -24.86
N SER A 247 1.20 6.19 -25.08
CA SER A 247 0.58 6.46 -26.38
C SER A 247 1.62 6.67 -27.46
N LEU A 248 2.65 7.48 -27.21
CA LEU A 248 3.72 7.72 -28.19
C LEU A 248 4.43 6.43 -28.59
N VAL A 249 4.74 5.54 -27.64
CA VAL A 249 5.33 4.24 -27.94
C VAL A 249 4.39 3.38 -28.79
N ALA A 250 3.11 3.29 -28.41
CA ALA A 250 2.11 2.55 -29.17
C ALA A 250 1.91 3.12 -30.60
N ASP A 251 1.91 4.44 -30.74
CA ASP A 251 1.82 5.14 -32.03
C ASP A 251 3.03 4.86 -32.91
N THR A 252 4.23 4.84 -32.33
CA THR A 252 5.45 4.43 -33.05
C THR A 252 5.32 2.98 -33.53
N ILE A 253 4.90 2.05 -32.68
CA ILE A 253 4.70 0.65 -33.09
C ILE A 253 3.71 0.54 -34.26
N ILE A 254 2.55 1.20 -34.16
CA ILE A 254 1.51 1.16 -35.21
C ILE A 254 2.03 1.72 -36.54
N ARG A 255 2.86 2.77 -36.49
CA ARG A 255 3.47 3.35 -37.70
C ARG A 255 4.47 2.39 -38.34
N GLU A 256 5.30 1.75 -37.53
CA GLU A 256 6.43 0.93 -37.96
C GLU A 256 6.05 -0.52 -38.33
N VAL A 257 4.89 -0.98 -37.88
CA VAL A 257 4.41 -2.34 -38.18
C VAL A 257 3.94 -2.50 -39.63
N GLY A 258 3.58 -1.40 -40.28
CA GLY A 258 3.10 -1.39 -41.67
C GLY A 258 1.82 -2.19 -41.88
N GLY A 259 0.93 -2.23 -40.88
CA GLY A 259 -0.34 -2.98 -40.92
C GLY A 259 -0.22 -4.51 -40.81
N ARG A 260 0.98 -5.05 -40.64
CA ARG A 260 1.21 -6.49 -40.51
C ARG A 260 0.99 -6.97 -39.07
N PRO A 261 0.60 -8.23 -38.82
CA PRO A 261 0.56 -8.79 -37.48
C PRO A 261 1.91 -8.71 -36.76
N PHE A 262 1.88 -8.51 -35.45
CA PHE A 262 3.07 -8.47 -34.61
C PHE A 262 2.81 -9.02 -33.20
N ASN A 263 3.88 -9.50 -32.56
CA ASN A 263 3.91 -9.79 -31.14
C ASN A 263 4.50 -8.60 -30.36
N LEU A 264 4.28 -8.57 -29.05
CA LEU A 264 4.74 -7.52 -28.14
C LEU A 264 5.36 -8.18 -26.91
N ALA A 265 6.45 -7.60 -26.43
CA ALA A 265 7.04 -7.92 -25.15
C ALA A 265 7.42 -6.63 -24.41
N LEU A 266 7.45 -6.68 -23.08
CA LEU A 266 7.95 -5.60 -22.23
C LEU A 266 9.06 -6.13 -21.32
N ILE A 267 10.24 -5.55 -21.44
CA ILE A 267 11.33 -5.70 -20.47
C ILE A 267 11.24 -4.54 -19.47
N SER A 268 10.81 -4.85 -18.24
CA SER A 268 10.69 -3.91 -17.13
C SER A 268 10.74 -4.63 -15.79
N ARG A 269 11.24 -3.96 -14.75
CA ARG A 269 11.30 -4.49 -13.38
C ARG A 269 10.00 -4.31 -12.60
N TYR A 270 9.22 -3.28 -12.92
CA TYR A 270 8.09 -2.84 -12.09
C TYR A 270 6.78 -2.67 -12.86
N ASN A 271 6.81 -2.64 -14.19
CA ASN A 271 5.64 -2.44 -15.02
C ASN A 271 5.24 -3.68 -15.80
N TYR A 272 4.01 -3.65 -16.30
CA TYR A 272 3.42 -4.66 -17.17
C TYR A 272 3.04 -4.03 -18.51
N ASP A 273 2.96 -4.86 -19.54
CA ASP A 273 2.66 -4.45 -20.92
C ASP A 273 1.20 -4.00 -21.13
N ALA A 274 0.35 -4.15 -20.12
CA ALA A 274 -1.09 -3.89 -20.17
C ALA A 274 -1.45 -2.47 -20.65
N SER A 275 -0.68 -1.45 -20.25
CA SER A 275 -0.91 -0.07 -20.67
C SER A 275 -0.73 0.11 -22.18
N TYR A 276 0.32 -0.48 -22.75
CA TYR A 276 0.58 -0.47 -24.19
C TYR A 276 -0.44 -1.30 -24.95
N ARG A 277 -0.75 -2.51 -24.47
CA ARG A 277 -1.75 -3.39 -25.06
C ARG A 277 -3.13 -2.75 -25.13
N TYR A 278 -3.53 -2.05 -24.07
CA TYR A 278 -4.78 -1.30 -24.04
C TYR A 278 -4.84 -0.25 -25.16
N LEU A 279 -3.77 0.53 -25.34
CA LEU A 279 -3.70 1.57 -26.38
C LEU A 279 -3.66 0.99 -27.80
N LEU A 280 -2.93 -0.11 -27.99
CA LEU A 280 -2.88 -0.85 -29.26
C LEU A 280 -4.26 -1.43 -29.62
N SER A 281 -4.96 -2.00 -28.63
CA SER A 281 -6.32 -2.54 -28.78
C SER A 281 -7.33 -1.44 -29.13
N LEU A 282 -7.27 -0.30 -28.44
CA LEU A 282 -8.13 0.85 -28.72
C LEU A 282 -7.97 1.37 -30.15
N LYS A 283 -6.76 1.26 -30.71
CA LYS A 283 -6.42 1.65 -32.08
C LYS A 283 -6.56 0.52 -33.11
N SER A 284 -7.14 -0.62 -32.71
CA SER A 284 -7.32 -1.80 -33.58
C SER A 284 -6.02 -2.27 -34.26
N ALA A 285 -4.88 -2.13 -33.57
CA ALA A 285 -3.61 -2.60 -34.08
C ALA A 285 -3.60 -4.14 -34.15
N PRO A 286 -2.97 -4.76 -35.18
CA PRO A 286 -2.95 -6.21 -35.38
C PRO A 286 -1.95 -6.92 -34.44
N TYR A 287 -2.02 -6.62 -33.15
CA TYR A 287 -1.21 -7.24 -32.11
C TYR A 287 -1.79 -8.60 -31.70
N TYR A 288 -0.92 -9.59 -31.50
CA TYR A 288 -1.28 -10.91 -30.96
C TYR A 288 -0.33 -11.27 -29.82
N THR A 289 -0.85 -11.92 -28.79
CA THR A 289 -0.01 -12.60 -27.81
C THR A 289 0.64 -13.83 -28.45
N VAL A 290 1.81 -14.24 -27.94
CA VAL A 290 2.51 -15.43 -28.47
C VAL A 290 1.67 -16.71 -28.32
N HIS A 291 0.75 -16.74 -27.34
CA HIS A 291 -0.19 -17.86 -27.15
C HIS A 291 -1.29 -17.92 -28.23
N GLU A 292 -1.69 -16.78 -28.78
CA GLU A 292 -2.71 -16.71 -29.82
C GLU A 292 -2.11 -16.98 -31.19
N LYS A 293 -0.99 -16.33 -31.50
CA LYS A 293 -0.32 -16.43 -32.80
C LYS A 293 1.12 -15.97 -32.72
N LEU A 294 2.05 -16.82 -33.12
CA LEU A 294 3.43 -16.42 -33.39
C LEU A 294 3.48 -15.68 -34.74
N THR A 295 4.06 -14.48 -34.74
CA THR A 295 4.16 -13.60 -35.91
C THR A 295 5.60 -13.50 -36.42
N ASP A 296 5.82 -12.80 -37.53
CA ASP A 296 7.17 -12.65 -38.12
C ASP A 296 7.99 -11.50 -37.52
N GLN A 297 7.36 -10.69 -36.66
CA GLN A 297 8.00 -9.54 -36.03
C GLN A 297 7.55 -9.39 -34.56
N LEU A 298 8.51 -9.11 -33.69
CA LEU A 298 8.28 -8.87 -32.27
C LEU A 298 8.72 -7.45 -31.94
N PHE A 299 7.82 -6.65 -31.38
CA PHE A 299 8.19 -5.38 -30.78
C PHE A 299 8.50 -5.56 -29.30
N VAL A 300 9.71 -5.21 -28.89
CA VAL A 300 10.14 -5.27 -27.49
C VAL A 300 10.27 -3.85 -26.96
N ILE A 301 9.40 -3.50 -26.01
CA ILE A 301 9.48 -2.27 -25.25
C ILE A 301 10.42 -2.51 -24.09
N CYS A 302 11.33 -1.58 -23.84
CA CYS A 302 12.31 -1.71 -22.79
C CYS A 302 12.40 -0.44 -21.96
N GLU A 303 12.09 -0.57 -20.68
CA GLU A 303 12.14 0.54 -19.74
C GLU A 303 13.50 0.56 -19.04
N SER A 304 14.52 1.06 -19.74
CA SER A 304 15.94 0.98 -19.36
C SER A 304 16.28 1.51 -17.95
N ALA A 305 15.43 2.36 -17.37
CA ALA A 305 15.60 2.82 -15.98
C ALA A 305 15.40 1.71 -14.93
N ALA A 306 14.93 0.52 -15.33
CA ALA A 306 14.50 -0.55 -14.43
C ALA A 306 15.45 -1.77 -14.39
N GLU A 307 16.34 -1.93 -15.38
CA GLU A 307 17.22 -3.10 -15.57
C GLU A 307 18.69 -2.80 -15.19
N PRO A 308 19.32 -3.51 -14.25
CA PRO A 308 20.72 -3.31 -13.86
C PRO A 308 21.73 -3.67 -14.97
N GLU A 309 21.38 -4.62 -15.85
CA GLU A 309 22.26 -5.19 -16.89
C GLU A 309 22.07 -4.50 -18.25
N GLY A 310 21.20 -3.50 -18.32
CA GLY A 310 20.85 -2.81 -19.56
C GLY A 310 19.82 -3.57 -20.39
N CYS A 311 19.35 -2.92 -21.45
CA CYS A 311 18.33 -3.51 -22.30
C CYS A 311 18.93 -4.47 -23.33
N GLN A 312 18.76 -5.78 -23.13
CA GLN A 312 19.22 -6.80 -24.08
C GLN A 312 18.05 -7.72 -24.49
N PRO A 313 17.33 -7.40 -25.59
CA PRO A 313 16.21 -8.23 -26.03
C PRO A 313 16.67 -9.56 -26.68
N ILE A 314 17.87 -9.61 -27.26
CA ILE A 314 18.37 -10.86 -27.88
C ILE A 314 18.81 -11.83 -26.79
N GLY A 315 18.22 -13.03 -26.77
CA GLY A 315 18.49 -14.07 -25.78
C GLY A 315 17.84 -13.81 -24.41
N HIS A 316 16.94 -12.83 -24.30
CA HIS A 316 16.27 -12.51 -23.06
C HIS A 316 15.36 -13.66 -22.60
N PRO A 317 15.37 -14.06 -21.31
CA PRO A 317 14.60 -15.20 -20.82
C PRO A 317 13.09 -14.95 -20.71
N LEU A 318 12.63 -13.74 -21.01
CA LEU A 318 11.21 -13.39 -20.99
C LEU A 318 10.46 -14.24 -22.01
N TRP A 319 9.38 -14.88 -21.60
CA TRP A 319 8.67 -15.89 -22.38
C TRP A 319 8.30 -15.42 -23.79
N GLU A 320 7.77 -14.21 -23.92
CA GLU A 320 7.36 -13.63 -25.21
C GLU A 320 8.54 -13.49 -26.19
N ILE A 321 9.73 -13.22 -25.66
CA ILE A 321 10.96 -13.08 -26.43
C ILE A 321 11.57 -14.46 -26.71
N ALA A 322 11.70 -15.30 -25.68
CA ALA A 322 12.28 -16.63 -25.80
C ALA A 322 11.46 -17.53 -26.76
N SER A 323 10.13 -17.42 -26.72
CA SER A 323 9.22 -18.17 -27.60
C SER A 323 9.21 -17.64 -29.03
N PHE A 324 9.59 -16.37 -29.24
CA PHE A 324 9.78 -15.83 -30.58
C PHE A 324 10.99 -16.48 -31.28
N GLY A 325 11.93 -17.02 -30.49
CA GLY A 325 13.02 -17.83 -30.98
C GLY A 325 14.23 -17.00 -31.40
N TRP A 326 15.01 -17.55 -32.33
CA TRP A 326 16.25 -16.93 -32.78
C TRP A 326 15.90 -15.69 -33.59
N ALA A 327 16.33 -14.53 -33.11
CA ALA A 327 15.97 -13.25 -33.69
C ALA A 327 17.17 -12.33 -33.79
N LYS A 328 17.04 -11.30 -34.63
CA LYS A 328 17.98 -10.18 -34.70
C LYS A 328 17.24 -8.86 -34.57
N ILE A 329 17.94 -7.84 -34.09
CA ILE A 329 17.41 -6.48 -34.04
C ILE A 329 17.41 -5.94 -35.46
N ASP A 330 16.23 -5.64 -35.98
CA ASP A 330 16.04 -5.03 -37.30
C ASP A 330 15.97 -3.50 -37.21
N SER A 331 15.39 -2.98 -36.13
CA SER A 331 15.32 -1.53 -35.88
C SER A 331 15.22 -1.22 -34.39
N GLN A 332 15.66 -0.01 -34.02
CA GLN A 332 15.62 0.50 -32.65
C GLN A 332 15.17 1.97 -32.64
N TRP A 333 14.36 2.33 -31.65
CA TRP A 333 13.97 3.71 -31.36
C TRP A 333 14.24 4.04 -29.89
N ASP A 334 14.82 5.21 -29.65
CA ASP A 334 15.11 5.72 -28.31
C ASP A 334 14.18 6.88 -27.98
N PHE A 335 13.54 6.82 -26.81
CA PHE A 335 12.69 7.89 -26.29
C PHE A 335 13.45 8.70 -25.23
N SER A 336 13.24 10.01 -25.21
CA SER A 336 13.98 10.95 -24.35
C SER A 336 13.84 10.68 -22.84
N TRP A 337 12.83 9.91 -22.43
CA TRP A 337 12.59 9.51 -21.04
C TRP A 337 13.16 8.13 -20.68
N GLY A 338 14.06 7.58 -21.48
CA GLY A 338 14.82 6.36 -21.15
C GLY A 338 14.12 5.03 -21.53
N VAL A 339 13.05 5.10 -22.32
CA VAL A 339 12.45 3.90 -22.93
C VAL A 339 13.10 3.65 -24.28
N LYS A 340 13.32 2.38 -24.60
CA LYS A 340 13.76 1.92 -25.91
C LYS A 340 12.72 1.00 -26.51
N LEU A 341 12.54 1.06 -27.82
CA LEU A 341 11.71 0.15 -28.58
C LEU A 341 12.60 -0.59 -29.57
N TYR A 342 12.44 -1.90 -29.64
CA TYR A 342 13.15 -2.76 -30.60
C TYR A 342 12.14 -3.46 -31.48
N ARG A 343 12.43 -3.53 -32.78
CA ARG A 343 11.77 -4.47 -33.70
C ARG A 343 12.71 -5.64 -33.92
N LEU A 344 12.27 -6.83 -33.54
CA LEU A 344 12.97 -8.07 -33.80
C LEU A 344 12.31 -8.81 -34.96
N VAL A 345 13.12 -9.48 -35.77
CA VAL A 345 12.69 -10.37 -36.85
C VAL A 345 13.39 -11.72 -36.71
N ASN A 346 12.75 -12.78 -37.20
CA ASN A 346 13.31 -14.12 -37.17
C ASN A 346 14.70 -14.18 -37.85
N ASN A 347 15.67 -14.78 -37.17
CA ASN A 347 17.04 -15.01 -37.63
C ASN A 347 17.43 -16.49 -37.45
N PRO A 348 16.80 -17.42 -38.20
CA PRO A 348 17.04 -18.86 -38.04
C PRO A 348 18.49 -19.28 -38.34
N SER A 349 19.27 -18.47 -39.07
CA SER A 349 20.69 -18.72 -39.33
C SER A 349 21.60 -18.46 -38.13
N GLY A 350 21.15 -17.68 -37.14
CA GLY A 350 21.97 -17.30 -35.97
C GLY A 350 23.23 -16.49 -36.28
N GLN A 351 23.36 -16.02 -37.52
CA GLN A 351 24.44 -15.16 -38.02
C GLN A 351 24.04 -13.69 -38.01
#